data_AF-A0AA37K169-F1
#
_entry.id   AF-A0AA37K169-F1
#
_cell.length_a   1.000
_cell.length_b   1.000
_cell.length_c   1.000
_cell.angle_alpha   90.00
_cell.angle_beta   90.00
_cell.angle_gamma   90.00
#
_symmetry.space_group_name_H-M   'P 1'
#
loop_
_entity.id
_entity.type
_entity.pdbx_description
1 polymer ?
#
loop_
_entity_poly.entity_id
_entity_poly.type
_entity_poly.pdbx_seq_one_letter_code
_entity_poly.pdbx_strand_id
1 'polypeptide(L)'
;MAADETVDWAVRHGMYAYDAPDPFGYVKKLNNYKMTDIGPMLTQDMLILGVAQDHFIPRELYAQEISALSNVKSLTFRLMTAKEDAGGHCNVGNPKLVLDTVIDWLETLRKRDAR
;
A
#
# COMPACT_ATOMS: atom_id res chain seq x y z
N MET A 1 -14.79 26.51 -12.80
CA MET A 1 -14.18 26.09 -11.52
C MET A 1 -12.69 25.97 -11.81
N ALA A 2 -11.82 26.66 -11.06
CA ALA A 2 -10.39 26.46 -11.19
C ALA A 2 -10.08 24.99 -10.87
N ALA A 3 -9.23 24.34 -11.66
CA ALA A 3 -8.76 23.00 -11.32
C ALA A 3 -8.04 23.08 -9.96
N ASP A 4 -8.31 22.13 -9.08
CA ASP A 4 -7.54 21.99 -7.84
C ASP A 4 -6.06 21.80 -8.23
N GLU A 5 -5.20 22.71 -7.78
CA GLU A 5 -3.78 22.72 -8.14
C GLU A 5 -3.08 21.42 -7.72
N THR A 6 -3.55 20.79 -6.65
CA THR A 6 -3.06 19.48 -6.18
C THR A 6 -3.39 18.38 -7.16
N VAL A 7 -4.61 18.39 -7.72
CA VAL A 7 -5.07 17.41 -8.70
C VAL A 7 -4.34 17.59 -10.02
N ASP A 8 -4.17 18.83 -10.49
CA ASP A 8 -3.41 19.13 -11.70
C ASP A 8 -1.94 18.69 -11.58
N TRP A 9 -1.30 18.98 -10.44
CA TRP A 9 0.04 18.49 -10.14
C TRP A 9 0.10 16.96 -10.12
N ALA A 10 -0.83 16.29 -9.44
CA ALA A 10 -0.83 14.83 -9.31
C ALA A 10 -0.96 14.13 -10.67
N VAL A 11 -1.81 14.65 -11.57
CA VAL A 11 -1.97 14.11 -12.93
C VAL A 11 -0.70 14.32 -13.75
N ARG A 12 -0.14 15.53 -13.76
CA ARG A 12 1.09 15.82 -14.53
C ARG A 12 2.29 15.05 -14.00
N HIS A 13 2.41 14.94 -12.69
CA HIS A 13 3.47 14.16 -12.06
C HIS A 13 3.32 12.67 -12.35
N GLY A 14 2.09 12.13 -12.31
CA GLY A 14 1.80 10.76 -12.74
C GLY A 14 2.15 10.53 -14.21
N MET A 15 1.78 11.45 -15.10
CA MET A 15 2.18 11.38 -16.52
C MET A 15 3.70 11.32 -16.69
N TYR A 16 4.44 12.17 -15.99
CA TYR A 16 5.90 12.14 -15.99
C TYR A 16 6.46 10.80 -15.47
N ALA A 17 5.99 10.33 -14.31
CA ALA A 17 6.49 9.12 -13.67
C ALA A 17 6.23 7.83 -14.49
N TYR A 18 5.11 7.78 -15.21
CA TYR A 18 4.72 6.63 -16.03
C TYR A 18 5.02 6.83 -17.52
N ASP A 19 5.76 7.88 -17.89
CA ASP A 19 6.11 8.23 -19.28
C ASP A 19 4.87 8.28 -20.21
N ALA A 20 3.78 8.86 -19.73
CA ALA A 20 2.53 8.96 -20.46
C ALA A 20 2.42 10.32 -21.18
N PRO A 21 2.08 10.34 -22.49
CA PRO A 21 2.01 11.57 -23.25
C PRO A 21 0.80 12.45 -22.88
N ASP A 22 -0.23 11.85 -22.29
CA ASP A 22 -1.49 12.53 -21.94
C ASP A 22 -2.18 11.85 -20.74
N PRO A 23 -3.15 12.51 -20.08
CA PRO A 23 -3.84 11.97 -18.91
C PRO A 23 -4.59 10.65 -19.16
N PHE A 24 -5.16 10.46 -20.35
CA PHE A 24 -5.87 9.22 -20.67
C PHE A 24 -4.88 8.05 -20.83
N GLY A 25 -3.76 8.29 -21.50
CA GLY A 25 -2.63 7.37 -21.59
C GLY A 25 -2.09 6.99 -20.21
N TYR A 26 -1.98 7.96 -19.29
CA TYR A 26 -1.59 7.72 -17.90
C TYR A 26 -2.56 6.76 -17.20
N VAL A 27 -3.87 7.06 -17.21
CA VAL A 27 -4.90 6.19 -16.60
C VAL A 27 -4.89 4.79 -17.21
N LYS A 28 -4.70 4.67 -18.53
CA LYS A 28 -4.59 3.37 -19.19
C LYS A 28 -3.35 2.59 -18.74
N LYS A 29 -2.20 3.26 -18.59
CA LYS A 29 -0.94 2.65 -18.13
C LYS A 29 -1.01 2.13 -16.70
N LEU A 30 -1.77 2.77 -15.80
CA LEU A 30 -1.95 2.29 -14.42
C LEU A 30 -2.45 0.83 -14.36
N ASN A 31 -3.21 0.38 -15.37
CA ASN A 31 -3.67 -1.01 -15.43
C ASN A 31 -2.54 -2.03 -15.55
N ASN A 32 -1.35 -1.63 -16.02
CA ASN A 32 -0.20 -2.54 -16.16
C ASN A 32 0.50 -2.81 -14.81
N TYR A 33 0.16 -2.07 -13.75
CA TYR A 33 0.84 -2.10 -12.46
C TYR A 33 -0.08 -2.53 -11.32
N LYS A 34 -1.11 -3.33 -11.63
CA LYS A 34 -2.05 -3.82 -10.63
C LYS A 34 -1.49 -5.04 -9.91
N MET A 35 -1.43 -4.96 -8.58
CA MET A 35 -1.04 -6.11 -7.76
C MET A 35 -2.02 -7.29 -7.91
N THR A 36 -3.32 -7.02 -8.15
CA THR A 36 -4.35 -8.06 -8.32
C THR A 36 -4.03 -9.07 -9.43
N ASP A 37 -3.24 -8.67 -10.44
CA ASP A 37 -2.88 -9.54 -11.55
C ASP A 37 -1.81 -10.56 -11.16
N ILE A 38 -1.02 -10.28 -10.12
CA ILE A 38 0.08 -11.12 -9.64
C ILE A 38 -0.15 -11.68 -8.23
N GLY A 39 -1.18 -11.23 -7.52
CA GLY A 39 -1.47 -11.64 -6.14
C GLY A 39 -1.47 -13.17 -5.93
N PRO A 40 -2.14 -13.97 -6.79
CA PRO A 40 -2.10 -15.43 -6.70
C PRO A 40 -0.72 -16.07 -6.96
N MET A 41 0.23 -15.34 -7.53
CA MET A 41 1.61 -15.81 -7.74
C MET A 41 2.48 -15.64 -6.48
N LEU A 42 2.02 -14.89 -5.49
CA LEU A 42 2.72 -14.65 -4.24
C LEU A 42 2.48 -15.81 -3.27
N THR A 43 3.56 -16.39 -2.76
CA THR A 43 3.54 -17.58 -1.88
C THR A 43 4.31 -17.36 -0.57
N GLN A 44 4.85 -16.17 -0.34
CA GLN A 44 5.66 -15.83 0.83
C GLN A 44 4.76 -15.47 2.03
N ASP A 45 5.37 -15.25 3.19
CA ASP A 45 4.68 -14.56 4.29
C ASP A 45 4.56 -13.07 3.95
N MET A 46 3.37 -12.49 4.13
CA MET A 46 3.07 -11.11 3.76
C MET A 46 2.58 -10.30 4.96
N LEU A 47 3.14 -9.10 5.12
CA LEU A 47 2.67 -8.08 6.04
C LEU A 47 2.13 -6.89 5.25
N ILE A 48 0.89 -6.51 5.50
CA ILE A 48 0.29 -5.28 4.99
C ILE A 48 0.15 -4.30 6.16
N LEU A 49 0.76 -3.13 6.01
CA LEU A 49 0.61 -2.00 6.94
C LEU A 49 -0.28 -0.94 6.29
N GLY A 50 -1.57 -0.99 6.64
CA GLY A 50 -2.55 0.00 6.20
C GLY A 50 -2.63 1.18 7.16
N VAL A 51 -3.20 2.28 6.68
CA VAL A 51 -3.44 3.49 7.47
C VAL A 51 -4.90 3.89 7.43
N ALA A 52 -5.41 4.39 8.56
CA ALA A 52 -6.84 4.70 8.72
C ALA A 52 -7.25 6.05 8.09
N GLN A 53 -6.32 6.98 7.90
CA GLN A 53 -6.56 8.33 7.39
C GLN A 53 -5.63 8.65 6.22
N ASP A 54 -5.54 7.73 5.26
CA ASP A 54 -4.82 7.96 4.01
C ASP A 54 -5.67 8.82 3.06
N HIS A 55 -5.11 9.93 2.59
CA HIS A 55 -5.77 10.79 1.60
C HIS A 55 -5.45 10.36 0.16
N PHE A 56 -4.45 9.49 -0.02
CA PHE A 56 -3.92 9.07 -1.31
C PHE A 56 -4.46 7.69 -1.71
N ILE A 57 -4.60 6.77 -0.75
CA ILE A 57 -5.05 5.40 -0.98
C ILE A 57 -6.42 5.16 -0.32
N PRO A 58 -7.49 4.94 -1.12
CA PRO A 58 -8.82 4.62 -0.58
C PRO A 58 -8.82 3.32 0.23
N ARG A 59 -9.43 3.33 1.41
CA ARG A 59 -9.48 2.20 2.34
C ARG A 59 -10.21 0.98 1.75
N GLU A 60 -11.13 1.21 0.82
CA GLU A 60 -11.90 0.18 0.13
C GLU A 60 -10.98 -0.74 -0.70
N LEU A 61 -9.80 -0.27 -1.10
CA LEU A 61 -8.83 -1.06 -1.85
C LEU A 61 -8.15 -2.14 -0.99
N TYR A 62 -8.08 -1.97 0.33
CA TYR A 62 -7.41 -2.95 1.21
C TYR A 62 -8.09 -4.31 1.15
N ALA A 63 -9.42 -4.35 1.05
CA ALA A 63 -10.15 -5.62 0.91
C ALA A 63 -9.81 -6.31 -0.42
N GLN A 64 -9.66 -5.55 -1.50
CA GLN A 64 -9.29 -6.08 -2.82
C GLN A 64 -7.86 -6.61 -2.82
N GLU A 65 -6.93 -5.87 -2.21
CA GLU A 65 -5.54 -6.28 -2.04
C GLU A 65 -5.43 -7.57 -1.20
N ILE A 66 -6.05 -7.60 -0.02
CA ILE A 66 -6.07 -8.80 0.83
C ILE A 66 -6.66 -10.00 0.08
N SER A 67 -7.74 -9.79 -0.68
CA SER A 67 -8.40 -10.87 -1.44
C SER A 67 -7.55 -11.39 -2.60
N ALA A 68 -6.67 -10.56 -3.17
CA ALA A 68 -5.77 -10.96 -4.24
C ALA A 68 -4.63 -11.87 -3.76
N LEU A 69 -4.27 -11.81 -2.48
CA LEU A 69 -3.17 -12.57 -1.87
C LEU A 69 -3.62 -13.98 -1.44
N SER A 70 -4.28 -14.72 -2.33
CA SER A 70 -4.94 -15.99 -1.98
C SER A 70 -3.98 -17.16 -1.68
N ASN A 71 -2.74 -17.10 -2.18
CA ASN A 71 -1.77 -18.20 -2.11
C ASN A 71 -0.59 -17.92 -1.17
N VAL A 72 -0.60 -16.80 -0.46
CA VAL A 72 0.48 -16.43 0.48
C VAL A 72 0.55 -17.42 1.64
N LYS A 73 1.76 -17.72 2.13
CA LYS A 73 1.98 -18.68 3.23
C LYS A 73 1.28 -18.25 4.51
N SER A 74 1.34 -16.96 4.81
CA SER A 74 0.55 -16.33 5.86
C SER A 74 0.35 -14.86 5.54
N LEU A 75 -0.75 -14.29 6.03
CA LEU A 75 -1.07 -12.89 5.83
C LEU A 75 -1.30 -12.21 7.19
N THR A 76 -0.55 -11.16 7.45
CA THR A 76 -0.77 -10.27 8.59
C THR A 76 -1.18 -8.90 8.08
N PHE A 77 -2.31 -8.39 8.57
CA PHE A 77 -2.75 -7.03 8.30
C PHE A 77 -2.76 -6.23 9.59
N ARG A 78 -2.13 -5.05 9.58
CA ARG A 78 -2.22 -4.08 10.68
C ARG A 78 -2.67 -2.75 10.13
N LEU A 79 -3.75 -2.22 10.70
CA LEU A 79 -4.25 -0.88 10.42
C LEU A 79 -3.72 0.10 11.48
N MET A 80 -2.90 1.04 11.05
CA MET A 80 -2.36 2.11 11.88
C MET A 80 -3.36 3.25 12.00
N THR A 81 -3.48 3.82 13.20
CA THR A 81 -4.50 4.83 13.50
C THR A 81 -3.90 6.13 14.03
N ALA A 82 -4.69 7.20 14.01
CA ALA A 82 -4.31 8.48 14.59
C ALA A 82 -4.04 8.40 16.10
N LYS A 83 -4.58 7.40 16.82
CA LYS A 83 -4.29 7.19 18.25
C LYS A 83 -2.85 6.77 18.52
N GLU A 84 -2.17 6.28 17.49
CA GLU A 84 -0.79 5.81 17.53
C GLU A 84 0.17 6.81 16.86
N ASP A 85 -0.33 7.99 16.47
CA ASP A 85 0.37 8.97 15.63
C ASP A 85 0.88 8.40 14.29
N ALA A 86 0.35 7.24 13.87
CA ALA A 86 0.78 6.51 12.68
C ALA A 86 -0.29 6.52 11.57
N GLY A 87 -1.42 7.20 11.76
CA GLY A 87 -2.59 7.08 10.89
C GLY A 87 -2.53 7.82 9.55
N GLY A 88 -1.49 8.61 9.29
CA GLY A 88 -1.32 9.36 8.03
C GLY A 88 -0.58 8.58 6.94
N HIS A 89 -0.57 9.09 5.70
CA HIS A 89 0.09 8.46 4.56
C HIS A 89 1.54 8.06 4.87
N CYS A 90 1.93 6.86 4.46
CA CYS A 90 3.24 6.24 4.75
C CYS A 90 3.59 6.13 6.25
N ASN A 91 2.64 6.31 7.17
CA ASN A 91 2.82 6.21 8.61
C ASN A 91 3.89 7.16 9.19
N VAL A 92 4.17 8.28 8.51
CA VAL A 92 5.33 9.15 8.81
C VAL A 92 5.28 9.84 10.17
N GLY A 93 4.11 9.91 10.81
CA GLY A 93 3.97 10.50 12.15
C GLY A 93 4.58 9.65 13.27
N ASN A 94 4.77 8.34 13.05
CA ASN A 94 5.40 7.45 14.03
C ASN A 94 6.20 6.33 13.36
N PRO A 95 7.35 6.66 12.73
CA PRO A 95 8.17 5.70 12.01
C PRO A 95 8.77 4.63 12.95
N LYS A 96 8.99 4.97 14.23
CA LYS A 96 9.47 4.00 15.23
C LYS A 96 8.48 2.86 15.39
N LEU A 97 7.19 3.15 15.62
CA LEU A 97 6.17 2.12 15.78
C LEU A 97 6.08 1.21 14.53
N VAL A 98 6.15 1.81 13.35
CA VAL A 98 6.11 1.08 12.07
C VAL A 98 7.28 0.11 11.96
N LEU A 99 8.50 0.57 12.22
CA LEU A 99 9.70 -0.26 12.17
C LEU A 99 9.69 -1.35 13.25
N ASP A 100 9.30 -1.01 14.48
CA ASP A 100 9.14 -1.97 15.57
C ASP A 100 8.14 -3.08 15.16
N THR A 101 7.03 -2.72 14.50
CA THR A 101 6.05 -3.69 13.97
C THR A 101 6.68 -4.67 13.00
N VAL A 102 7.47 -4.16 12.04
CA VAL A 102 8.11 -4.99 11.01
C VAL A 102 9.11 -5.95 11.68
N ILE A 103 9.91 -5.44 12.63
CA ILE A 103 10.87 -6.25 13.37
C ILE A 103 10.15 -7.34 14.19
N ASP A 104 9.12 -6.98 14.94
CA ASP A 104 8.36 -7.94 15.76
C ASP A 104 7.67 -9.02 14.90
N TRP A 105 7.18 -8.64 13.72
CA TRP A 105 6.60 -9.57 12.76
C TRP A 105 7.66 -10.55 12.23
N LEU A 106 8.81 -10.05 11.79
CA LEU A 106 9.93 -10.88 11.32
C LEU A 106 10.43 -11.82 12.42
N GLU A 107 10.57 -11.35 13.66
CA GLU A 107 10.95 -12.17 14.80
C GLU A 107 9.93 -13.27 15.12
N THR A 108 8.65 -12.99 14.93
CA THR A 108 7.58 -13.98 15.06
C THR A 108 7.71 -15.07 14.00
N LEU A 109 7.97 -14.70 12.74
CA LEU A 109 8.22 -15.68 11.67
C LEU A 109 9.47 -16.52 11.96
N ARG A 110 10.56 -15.88 12.40
CA ARG A 110 11.81 -16.57 12.77
C ARG A 110 11.58 -17.63 13.85
N LYS A 111 10.82 -17.29 14.89
CA LYS A 111 10.47 -18.23 15.98
C LYS A 111 9.55 -19.36 15.52
N ARG A 112 8.64 -19.09 14.58
CA ARG A 112 7.76 -20.09 13.98
C ARG A 112 8.57 -21.12 13.17
N ASP A 113 9.47 -20.64 12.32
CA ASP A 113 10.23 -21.48 11.37
C ASP A 113 11.44 -22.18 11.99
N ALA A 114 11.84 -21.80 13.22
CA ALA A 114 12.90 -22.49 13.99
C ALA A 114 12.41 -23.76 14.71
N ARG A 115 11.13 -24.12 14.58
CA ARG A 115 10.52 -25.34 15.14
C ARG A 115 10.38 -26.40 14.06
#